data_AF-A0A968WT54-F1
#
_entry.id   AF-A0A968WT54-F1
#
_cell.length_a   1.000
_cell.length_b   1.000
_cell.length_c   1.000
_cell.angle_alpha   90.00
_cell.angle_beta   90.00
_cell.angle_gamma   90.00
#
_symmetry.space_group_name_H-M   'P 1'
#
loop_
_entity.id
_entity.type
_entity.pdbx_description
1 polymer ?
#
loop_
_entity_poly.entity_id
_entity_poly.type
_entity_poly.pdbx_seq_one_letter_code
_entity_poly.pdbx_strand_id
1 'polypeptide(L)'
;MRKQISINGIGAVSPAGWGVTSLINAIEQGETIPTSYLSRMLGEEEIRTPVFRVPAEGATTPKFARLRRASPISKFAAAAVAEALGDQRLAEIAAGNLRVGVIFTLTNGCVNYSSRFYGEALTNPSLASPILFPETVFNAPSSHLSALMGSTSPNDTLIADSTGFISGIDLAIEWIERDDVDGCIVVSAEEIDWLSAEGLRYYSRGYVASEGAAAVYLESRSDAESVRILRLPDPVSLSFTVGSKPPKKSAKSLLLAMMENAPRRWLLWSGSLGSPRNDYVGELVRSTLVATKAAGRRNGRLHRPANCGCRGRFEIREISASGCGRSWRKSASCGDLARCLALGF
;
A
#
# COMPACT_ATOMS: atom_id res chain seq x y z
N MET A 1 -15.77 -1.57 22.74
CA MET A 1 -16.29 -1.45 21.36
C MET A 1 -15.12 -1.05 20.49
N ARG A 2 -14.82 -1.76 19.39
CA ARG A 2 -13.76 -1.33 18.46
C ARG A 2 -14.11 0.04 17.88
N LYS A 3 -13.16 0.97 17.85
CA LYS A 3 -13.36 2.29 17.26
C LYS A 3 -13.56 2.12 15.75
N GLN A 4 -14.45 2.92 15.15
CA GLN A 4 -14.60 2.92 13.70
C GLN A 4 -13.49 3.77 13.10
N ILE A 5 -12.57 3.16 12.36
CA ILE A 5 -11.43 3.85 11.75
C ILE A 5 -11.77 4.22 10.30
N SER A 6 -11.44 5.45 9.93
CA SER A 6 -11.67 5.99 8.59
C SER A 6 -10.40 6.58 8.01
N ILE A 7 -10.27 6.51 6.68
CA ILE A 7 -9.27 7.20 5.88
C ILE A 7 -9.80 8.59 5.57
N ASN A 8 -9.14 9.61 6.13
CA ASN A 8 -9.58 11.01 6.06
C ASN A 8 -8.58 11.93 5.35
N GLY A 9 -7.57 11.34 4.72
CA GLY A 9 -6.55 12.03 3.95
C GLY A 9 -5.66 11.06 3.20
N ILE A 10 -5.26 11.42 1.98
CA ILE A 10 -4.33 10.66 1.15
C ILE A 10 -3.35 11.60 0.47
N GLY A 11 -2.13 11.14 0.24
CA GLY A 11 -1.10 11.89 -0.45
C GLY A 11 -0.16 10.99 -1.23
N ALA A 12 0.41 11.49 -2.33
CA ALA A 12 1.27 10.70 -3.19
C ALA A 12 2.37 11.51 -3.87
N VAL A 13 3.53 10.90 -4.04
CA VAL A 13 4.60 11.31 -4.94
C VAL A 13 5.04 10.07 -5.69
N SER A 14 5.02 10.11 -7.02
CA SER A 14 5.30 8.93 -7.83
C SER A 14 6.04 9.29 -9.12
N PRO A 15 6.48 8.30 -9.91
CA PRO A 15 7.02 8.56 -11.24
C PRO A 15 6.04 9.25 -12.20
N ALA A 16 4.73 9.22 -11.92
CA ALA A 16 3.72 9.98 -12.66
C ALA A 16 3.66 11.47 -12.28
N GLY A 17 4.32 11.86 -11.18
CA GLY A 17 4.36 13.24 -10.71
C GLY A 17 4.10 13.40 -9.21
N TRP A 18 4.06 14.66 -8.78
CA TRP A 18 3.80 15.06 -7.41
C TRP A 18 2.32 15.33 -7.19
N GLY A 19 1.73 14.63 -6.22
CA GLY A 19 0.34 14.73 -5.87
C GLY A 19 -0.48 13.51 -6.29
N VAL A 20 -1.54 13.23 -5.52
CA VAL A 20 -2.54 12.19 -5.82
C VAL A 20 -3.20 12.45 -7.17
N THR A 21 -3.46 13.71 -7.52
CA THR A 21 -4.06 14.07 -8.80
C THR A 21 -3.21 13.59 -9.98
N SER A 22 -1.89 13.77 -9.94
CA SER A 22 -0.99 13.30 -11.00
C SER A 22 -1.00 11.78 -11.11
N LEU A 23 -0.96 11.08 -9.98
CA LEU A 23 -1.03 9.62 -9.94
C LEU A 23 -2.35 9.08 -10.52
N ILE A 24 -3.48 9.63 -10.06
CA ILE A 24 -4.82 9.19 -10.51
C ILE A 24 -5.02 9.47 -12.00
N ASN A 25 -4.63 10.66 -12.49
CA ASN A 25 -4.74 10.99 -13.90
C ASN A 25 -3.96 10.01 -14.80
N ALA A 26 -2.72 9.66 -14.41
CA ALA A 26 -1.91 8.70 -15.15
C ALA A 26 -2.57 7.30 -15.18
N ILE A 27 -3.15 6.86 -14.06
CA ILE A 27 -3.88 5.59 -13.98
C ILE A 27 -5.12 5.62 -14.88
N GLU A 28 -5.94 6.66 -14.78
CA GLU A 28 -7.19 6.80 -15.55
C GLU A 28 -6.93 6.86 -17.05
N GLN A 29 -5.82 7.48 -17.47
CA GLN A 29 -5.43 7.59 -18.86
C GLN A 29 -4.68 6.34 -19.38
N GLY A 30 -4.30 5.42 -18.49
CA GLY A 30 -3.45 4.28 -18.82
C GLY A 30 -2.08 4.72 -19.34
N GLU A 31 -1.55 5.82 -18.79
CA GLU A 31 -0.28 6.40 -19.21
C GLU A 31 0.87 5.43 -18.97
N THR A 32 1.72 5.27 -19.99
CA THR A 32 2.96 4.50 -19.85
C THR A 32 4.07 5.43 -19.39
N ILE A 33 4.45 5.32 -18.12
CA ILE A 33 5.55 6.13 -17.57
C ILE A 33 6.88 5.71 -18.24
N PRO A 34 7.68 6.65 -18.77
CA PRO A 34 8.97 6.32 -19.35
C PRO A 34 10.00 5.94 -18.28
N THR A 35 10.78 4.89 -18.55
CA THR A 35 11.92 4.54 -17.68
C THR A 35 13.10 5.48 -17.91
N SER A 36 13.75 5.88 -16.83
CA SER A 36 15.09 6.48 -16.83
C SER A 36 16.16 5.41 -16.56
N TYR A 37 17.44 5.80 -16.55
CA TYR A 37 18.55 4.89 -16.28
C TYR A 37 19.44 5.43 -15.15
N LEU A 38 19.86 4.54 -14.25
CA LEU A 38 21.02 4.75 -13.40
C LEU A 38 22.25 4.15 -14.09
N SER A 39 23.36 4.86 -14.03
CA SER A 39 24.63 4.44 -14.62
C SER A 39 25.71 4.30 -13.55
N ARG A 40 26.54 3.27 -13.67
CA ARG A 40 27.79 3.13 -12.92
C ARG A 40 28.88 2.49 -13.76
N MET A 41 30.14 2.72 -13.39
CA MET A 41 31.28 2.05 -14.01
C MET A 41 31.60 0.73 -13.30
N LEU A 42 31.89 -0.32 -14.07
CA LEU A 42 32.53 -1.56 -13.62
C LEU A 42 33.82 -1.74 -14.43
N GLY A 43 34.93 -1.25 -13.88
CA GLY A 43 36.17 -1.11 -14.66
C GLY A 43 35.97 -0.08 -15.77
N GLU A 44 36.15 -0.50 -17.02
CA GLU A 44 35.94 0.34 -18.21
C GLU A 44 34.52 0.24 -18.80
N GLU A 45 33.68 -0.67 -18.29
CA GLU A 45 32.31 -0.89 -18.79
C GLU A 45 31.29 -0.02 -18.03
N GLU A 46 30.37 0.63 -18.76
CA GLU A 46 29.22 1.33 -18.18
C GLU A 46 28.03 0.37 -18.04
N ILE A 47 27.58 0.14 -16.82
CA ILE A 47 26.35 -0.60 -16.52
C ILE A 47 25.20 0.38 -16.40
N ARG A 48 24.13 0.15 -17.17
CA ARG A 48 22.90 0.94 -17.17
C ARG A 48 21.73 0.12 -16.67
N THR A 49 21.07 0.60 -15.61
CA THR A 49 19.94 -0.08 -14.97
C THR A 49 18.67 0.75 -15.12
N PRO A 50 17.59 0.20 -15.70
CA PRO A 50 16.34 0.93 -15.89
C PRO A 50 15.63 1.15 -14.54
N VAL A 51 15.05 2.33 -14.37
CA VAL A 51 14.34 2.76 -13.16
C VAL A 51 13.17 3.69 -13.50
N PHE A 52 12.18 3.80 -12.61
CA PHE A 52 11.16 4.84 -12.65
C PHE A 52 11.50 5.94 -11.63
N ARG A 53 11.76 7.14 -12.14
CA ARG A 53 12.15 8.29 -11.31
C ARG A 53 10.99 9.24 -11.11
N VAL A 54 10.94 9.84 -9.92
CA VAL A 54 10.04 10.97 -9.67
C VAL A 54 10.57 12.17 -10.46
N PRO A 55 9.74 12.84 -11.29
CA PRO A 55 10.18 14.01 -12.04
C PRO A 55 10.53 15.16 -11.07
N ALA A 56 11.56 15.94 -11.38
CA ALA A 56 11.89 17.12 -10.58
C ALA A 56 10.89 18.28 -10.78
N GLU A 57 10.25 18.32 -11.94
CA GLU A 57 9.21 19.29 -12.27
C GLU A 57 7.97 19.09 -11.37
N GLY A 58 7.36 20.20 -10.94
CA GLY A 58 6.16 20.16 -10.12
C GLY A 58 6.41 19.75 -8.67
N ALA A 59 7.66 19.75 -8.19
CA ALA A 59 7.97 19.37 -6.82
C ALA A 59 7.22 20.22 -5.77
N THR A 60 6.50 19.55 -4.88
CA THR A 60 5.66 20.17 -3.83
C THR A 60 6.23 20.00 -2.41
N THR A 61 7.53 19.69 -2.29
CA THR A 61 8.18 19.51 -0.99
C THR A 61 7.99 20.75 -0.08
N PRO A 62 7.48 20.56 1.15
CA PRO A 62 7.30 21.67 2.09
C PRO A 62 8.61 22.40 2.38
N LYS A 63 8.52 23.73 2.53
CA LYS A 63 9.66 24.57 2.90
C LYS A 63 9.96 24.42 4.38
N PHE A 64 10.86 23.50 4.73
CA PHE A 64 11.31 23.26 6.09
C PHE A 64 12.83 23.15 6.18
N ALA A 65 13.43 23.78 7.21
CA ALA A 65 14.88 23.92 7.30
C ALA A 65 15.62 22.57 7.33
N ARG A 66 15.04 21.55 7.99
CA ARG A 66 15.61 20.20 8.04
C ARG A 66 15.54 19.47 6.70
N LEU A 67 14.51 19.71 5.90
CA LEU A 67 14.33 19.08 4.58
C LEU A 67 15.29 19.60 3.51
N ARG A 68 15.87 20.80 3.69
CA ARG A 68 16.83 21.39 2.73
C ARG A 68 18.00 20.46 2.41
N ARG A 69 18.47 19.70 3.41
CA ARG A 69 19.60 18.77 3.30
C ARG A 69 19.20 17.31 3.52
N ALA A 70 17.91 17.02 3.52
CA ALA A 70 17.42 15.65 3.65
C ALA A 70 17.52 14.89 2.32
N SER A 71 17.60 13.57 2.45
CA SER A 71 17.52 12.61 1.35
C SER A 71 16.22 12.76 0.53
N PRO A 72 16.24 12.38 -0.77
CA PRO A 72 15.03 12.31 -1.60
C PRO A 72 13.84 11.61 -0.94
N ILE A 73 14.03 10.46 -0.30
CA ILE A 73 12.97 9.72 0.40
C ILE A 73 12.21 10.60 1.42
N SER A 74 12.95 11.40 2.20
CA SER A 74 12.36 12.32 3.19
C SER A 74 11.56 13.45 2.53
N LYS A 75 11.98 13.91 1.35
CA LYS A 75 11.29 14.97 0.59
C LYS A 75 10.02 14.46 -0.06
N PHE A 76 10.05 13.25 -0.61
CA PHE A 76 8.87 12.58 -1.17
C PHE A 76 7.83 12.35 -0.06
N ALA A 77 8.26 11.79 1.06
CA ALA A 77 7.40 11.56 2.21
C ALA A 77 6.79 12.86 2.75
N ALA A 78 7.58 13.93 2.89
CA ALA A 78 7.09 15.22 3.37
C ALA A 78 6.01 15.83 2.47
N ALA A 79 6.16 15.72 1.15
CA ALA A 79 5.15 16.18 0.21
C ALA A 79 3.86 15.34 0.29
N ALA A 80 3.97 14.01 0.33
CA ALA A 80 2.81 13.13 0.48
C ALA A 80 2.07 13.37 1.81
N VAL A 81 2.79 13.56 2.92
CA VAL A 81 2.18 13.86 4.22
C VAL A 81 1.50 15.23 4.23
N ALA A 82 2.13 16.24 3.65
CA ALA A 82 1.53 17.57 3.57
C ALA A 82 0.22 17.56 2.77
N GLU A 83 0.18 16.82 1.66
CA GLU A 83 -1.03 16.60 0.88
C GLU A 83 -2.11 15.83 1.67
N ALA A 84 -1.73 14.74 2.35
CA ALA A 84 -2.66 13.91 3.09
C ALA A 84 -3.32 14.64 4.27
N LEU A 85 -2.56 15.44 5.01
CA LEU A 85 -3.05 16.14 6.19
C LEU A 85 -3.74 17.47 5.85
N GLY A 86 -3.21 18.19 4.86
CA GLY A 86 -3.61 19.57 4.56
C GLY A 86 -3.20 20.58 5.65
N ASP A 87 -3.27 21.86 5.30
CA ASP A 87 -2.77 22.95 6.15
C ASP A 87 -3.47 23.03 7.52
N GLN A 88 -4.79 22.75 7.56
CA GLN A 88 -5.56 22.83 8.80
C GLN A 88 -5.08 21.81 9.84
N ARG A 89 -4.94 20.54 9.47
CA ARG A 89 -4.50 19.51 10.41
C ARG A 89 -3.04 19.72 10.81
N LEU A 90 -2.18 20.15 9.87
CA LEU A 90 -0.80 20.51 10.20
C LEU A 90 -0.75 21.62 11.27
N ALA A 91 -1.61 22.63 11.17
CA ALA A 91 -1.70 23.68 12.18
C ALA A 91 -2.23 23.16 13.53
N GLU A 92 -3.23 22.27 13.53
CA GLU A 92 -3.76 21.66 14.76
C GLU A 92 -2.73 20.76 15.47
N ILE A 93 -1.94 19.99 14.71
CA ILE A 93 -0.85 19.17 15.25
C ILE A 93 0.22 20.07 15.86
N ALA A 94 0.68 21.09 15.14
CA ALA A 94 1.71 22.01 15.62
C ALA A 94 1.28 22.80 16.85
N ALA A 95 -0.02 23.08 17.00
CA ALA A 95 -0.61 23.71 18.18
C ALA A 95 -0.78 22.75 19.38
N GLY A 96 -0.55 21.44 19.18
CA GLY A 96 -0.76 20.41 20.20
C GLY A 96 -2.22 20.04 20.45
N ASN A 97 -3.13 20.45 19.55
CA ASN A 97 -4.57 20.17 19.66
C ASN A 97 -4.97 18.83 19.03
N LEU A 98 -4.08 18.23 18.23
CA LEU A 98 -4.30 16.95 17.56
C LEU A 98 -3.07 16.06 17.71
N ARG A 99 -3.21 14.93 18.43
CA ARG A 99 -2.13 13.96 18.64
C ARG A 99 -2.03 13.03 17.43
N VAL A 100 -1.13 13.31 16.49
CA VAL A 100 -0.94 12.48 15.28
C VAL A 100 0.32 11.65 15.36
N GLY A 101 0.17 10.33 15.48
CA GLY A 101 1.27 9.37 15.38
C GLY A 101 1.81 9.24 13.96
N VAL A 102 3.05 8.77 13.84
CA VAL A 102 3.72 8.52 12.55
C VAL A 102 4.13 7.08 12.47
N ILE A 103 3.68 6.37 11.44
CA ILE A 103 4.20 5.06 11.08
C ILE A 103 4.80 5.16 9.70
N PHE A 104 6.12 4.97 9.62
CA PHE A 104 6.84 5.01 8.38
C PHE A 104 7.23 3.59 7.97
N THR A 105 7.03 3.25 6.71
CA THR A 105 7.35 1.93 6.17
C THR A 105 8.30 2.09 4.99
N LEU A 106 9.32 1.25 4.94
CA LEU A 106 10.37 1.28 3.92
C LEU A 106 11.05 -0.09 3.81
N THR A 107 11.80 -0.29 2.75
CA THR A 107 12.66 -1.45 2.51
C THR A 107 14.12 -1.04 2.60
N ASN A 108 14.53 -0.02 1.85
CA ASN A 108 15.94 0.34 1.66
C ASN A 108 16.36 1.60 2.40
N GLY A 109 15.43 2.51 2.71
CA GLY A 109 15.71 3.74 3.42
C GLY A 109 16.53 4.74 2.61
N CYS A 110 17.33 5.58 3.28
CA CYS A 110 18.09 6.67 2.67
C CYS A 110 19.38 6.21 1.98
N VAL A 111 19.27 5.25 1.05
CA VAL A 111 20.41 4.57 0.41
C VAL A 111 21.40 5.52 -0.25
N ASN A 112 20.96 6.64 -0.82
CA ASN A 112 21.87 7.57 -1.48
C ASN A 112 22.86 8.20 -0.49
N TYR A 113 22.39 8.56 0.70
CA TYR A 113 23.24 9.20 1.72
C TYR A 113 24.02 8.17 2.51
N SER A 114 23.43 7.00 2.79
CA SER A 114 24.14 5.86 3.37
C SER A 114 25.34 5.44 2.52
N SER A 115 25.13 5.18 1.22
CA SER A 115 26.20 4.78 0.30
C SER A 115 27.31 5.82 0.22
N ARG A 116 26.97 7.11 0.20
CA ARG A 116 27.96 8.19 0.20
C ARG A 116 28.73 8.27 1.51
N PHE A 117 28.05 8.28 2.65
CA PHE A 117 28.69 8.38 3.97
C PHE A 117 29.66 7.22 4.21
N TYR A 118 29.22 5.98 3.98
CA TYR A 118 30.07 4.82 4.16
C TYR A 118 31.18 4.73 3.12
N GLY A 119 30.97 5.20 1.89
CA GLY A 119 32.04 5.34 0.91
C GLY A 119 33.14 6.31 1.35
N GLU A 120 32.75 7.48 1.87
CA GLU A 120 33.68 8.46 2.44
C GLU A 120 34.40 7.89 3.68
N ALA A 121 33.67 7.23 4.58
CA ALA A 121 34.22 6.64 5.80
C ALA A 121 35.19 5.49 5.53
N LEU A 122 34.90 4.62 4.57
CA LEU A 122 35.80 3.53 4.16
C LEU A 122 37.08 4.07 3.51
N THR A 123 36.98 5.20 2.80
CA THR A 123 38.14 5.85 2.17
C THR A 123 39.02 6.55 3.22
N ASN A 124 38.42 7.38 4.06
CA ASN A 124 39.08 8.02 5.19
C ASN A 124 38.04 8.46 6.24
N PRO A 125 37.97 7.77 7.39
CA PRO A 125 37.01 8.10 8.44
C PRO A 125 37.07 9.55 8.96
N SER A 126 38.24 10.18 8.92
CA SER A 126 38.42 11.55 9.42
C SER A 126 37.86 12.64 8.49
N LEU A 127 37.58 12.29 7.23
CA LEU A 127 37.02 13.21 6.23
C LEU A 127 35.55 12.91 5.88
N ALA A 128 34.97 11.87 6.46
CA ALA A 128 33.57 11.51 6.23
C ALA A 128 32.64 12.63 6.69
N SER A 129 31.70 13.02 5.85
CA SER A 129 30.85 14.18 6.11
C SER A 129 29.86 13.88 7.25
N PRO A 130 29.97 14.57 8.41
CA PRO A 130 29.08 14.32 9.55
C PRO A 130 27.64 14.73 9.26
N ILE A 131 27.40 15.53 8.21
CA ILE A 131 26.06 15.97 7.85
C ILE A 131 25.22 14.86 7.20
N LEU A 132 25.86 13.84 6.65
CA LEU A 132 25.18 12.71 6.00
C LEU A 132 24.79 11.65 7.02
N PHE A 133 25.55 11.54 8.12
CA PHE A 133 25.37 10.51 9.14
C PHE A 133 23.93 10.42 9.69
N PRO A 134 23.23 11.53 10.02
CA PRO A 134 21.85 11.47 10.51
C PRO A 134 20.87 10.86 9.52
N GLU A 135 21.15 10.91 8.21
CA GLU A 135 20.29 10.31 7.20
C GLU A 135 20.54 8.80 7.06
N THR A 136 21.61 8.24 7.63
CA THR A 136 21.97 6.82 7.44
C THR A 136 21.12 5.84 8.26
N VAL A 137 20.31 6.35 9.19
CA VAL A 137 19.42 5.55 10.02
C VAL A 137 18.02 5.49 9.41
N PHE A 138 17.36 4.33 9.52
CA PHE A 138 16.07 4.11 8.88
C PHE A 138 14.96 5.04 9.39
N ASN A 139 15.03 5.51 10.64
CA ASN A 139 14.06 6.43 11.22
C ASN A 139 14.30 7.91 10.83
N ALA A 140 15.30 8.23 10.02
CA ALA A 140 15.56 9.61 9.60
C ALA A 140 14.36 10.25 8.88
N PRO A 141 13.72 9.59 7.88
CA PRO A 141 12.57 10.17 7.20
C PRO A 141 11.39 10.42 8.14
N SER A 142 11.04 9.44 8.98
CA SER A 142 9.95 9.59 9.93
C SER A 142 10.22 10.70 10.95
N SER A 143 11.47 10.87 11.38
CA SER A 143 11.89 11.93 12.30
C SER A 143 11.74 13.33 11.67
N HIS A 144 12.00 13.46 10.37
CA HIS A 144 11.71 14.70 9.64
C HIS A 144 10.22 14.99 9.57
N LEU A 145 9.38 13.96 9.39
CA LEU A 145 7.93 14.13 9.38
C LEU A 145 7.41 14.64 10.72
N SER A 146 7.79 14.00 11.85
CA SER A 146 7.41 14.49 13.18
C SER A 146 7.85 15.93 13.40
N ALA A 147 9.08 16.27 13.02
CA ALA A 147 9.59 17.64 13.15
C ALA A 147 8.85 18.64 12.23
N LEU A 148 8.48 18.24 11.02
CA LEU A 148 7.73 19.04 10.06
C LEU A 148 6.31 19.34 10.57
N MET A 149 5.62 18.33 11.10
CA MET A 149 4.25 18.46 11.61
C MET A 149 4.19 19.12 12.99
N GLY A 150 5.31 19.15 13.72
CA GLY A 150 5.32 19.51 15.15
C GLY A 150 4.72 18.42 16.04
N SER A 151 4.65 17.17 15.58
CA SER A 151 4.09 16.07 16.35
C SER A 151 5.06 15.57 17.42
N THR A 152 4.55 15.44 18.64
CA THR A 152 5.21 14.79 19.79
C THR A 152 4.64 13.41 20.11
N SER A 153 3.72 12.93 19.28
CA SER A 153 3.08 11.61 19.42
C SER A 153 4.04 10.47 19.00
N PRO A 154 3.71 9.20 19.28
CA PRO A 154 4.52 8.05 18.86
C PRO A 154 4.92 8.10 17.39
N ASN A 155 6.18 7.76 17.13
CA ASN A 155 6.77 7.69 15.80
C ASN A 155 7.55 6.39 15.69
N ASP A 156 7.15 5.53 14.75
CA ASP A 156 7.80 4.25 14.50
C ASP A 156 8.13 4.06 13.02
N THR A 157 9.18 3.28 12.76
CA THR A 157 9.64 2.95 11.41
C THR A 157 9.73 1.44 11.25
N LEU A 158 8.93 0.91 10.34
CA LEU A 158 8.88 -0.50 10.00
C LEU A 158 9.71 -0.77 8.75
N ILE A 159 10.69 -1.65 8.88
CA ILE A 159 11.43 -2.19 7.73
C ILE A 159 10.69 -3.44 7.25
N ALA A 160 10.21 -3.42 6.03
CA ALA A 160 9.38 -4.48 5.46
C ALA A 160 9.55 -4.58 3.95
N ASP A 161 8.90 -5.57 3.33
CA ASP A 161 8.83 -5.68 1.88
C ASP A 161 7.70 -4.79 1.30
N SER A 162 7.28 -5.08 0.07
CA SER A 162 6.16 -4.39 -0.61
C SER A 162 4.84 -4.39 0.17
N THR A 163 4.69 -5.22 1.20
CA THR A 163 3.47 -5.35 2.00
C THR A 163 3.50 -4.55 3.30
N GLY A 164 4.65 -3.97 3.66
CA GLY A 164 4.85 -3.25 4.92
C GLY A 164 3.80 -2.20 5.23
N PHE A 165 3.26 -1.57 4.18
CA PHE A 165 2.17 -0.61 4.31
C PHE A 165 0.93 -1.17 5.03
N ILE A 166 0.55 -2.42 4.76
CA ILE A 166 -0.63 -3.05 5.41
C ILE A 166 -0.37 -3.27 6.89
N SER A 167 0.83 -3.74 7.26
CA SER A 167 1.25 -3.86 8.66
C SER A 167 1.30 -2.50 9.35
N GLY A 168 1.71 -1.45 8.64
CA GLY A 168 1.69 -0.09 9.15
C GLY A 168 0.27 0.43 9.42
N ILE A 169 -0.70 0.10 8.57
CA ILE A 169 -2.12 0.44 8.82
C ILE A 169 -2.65 -0.34 10.02
N ASP A 170 -2.33 -1.62 10.16
CA ASP A 170 -2.77 -2.44 11.30
C ASP A 170 -2.24 -1.86 12.63
N LEU A 171 -0.96 -1.50 12.68
CA LEU A 171 -0.35 -0.85 13.85
C LEU A 171 -0.96 0.53 14.13
N ALA A 172 -1.27 1.32 13.09
CA ALA A 172 -1.95 2.60 13.26
C ALA A 172 -3.35 2.45 13.86
N ILE A 173 -4.11 1.44 13.40
CA ILE A 173 -5.42 1.11 13.96
C ILE A 173 -5.26 0.76 15.44
N GLU A 174 -4.26 -0.05 15.79
CA GLU A 174 -3.99 -0.41 17.18
C GLU A 174 -3.72 0.83 18.05
N TRP A 175 -2.87 1.75 17.59
CA TRP A 175 -2.55 2.98 18.33
C TRP A 175 -3.79 3.86 18.54
N ILE A 176 -4.66 3.99 17.53
CA ILE A 176 -5.90 4.77 17.64
C ILE A 176 -6.90 4.07 18.58
N GLU A 177 -7.04 2.74 18.48
CA GLU A 177 -7.93 1.96 19.35
C GLU A 177 -7.52 2.03 20.82
N ARG A 178 -6.21 2.06 21.08
CA ARG A 178 -5.60 2.21 22.42
C ARG A 178 -5.65 3.63 22.97
N ASP A 179 -6.07 4.60 22.16
CA ASP A 179 -6.10 6.04 22.51
C ASP A 179 -4.70 6.65 22.74
N ASP A 180 -3.66 5.99 22.24
CA ASP A 180 -2.28 6.49 22.26
C ASP A 180 -2.16 7.74 21.37
N VAL A 181 -2.99 7.83 20.32
CA VAL A 181 -3.09 8.95 19.37
C VAL A 181 -4.54 9.24 18.96
N ASP A 182 -4.82 10.46 18.53
CA ASP A 182 -6.13 10.85 17.98
C ASP A 182 -6.27 10.45 16.50
N GLY A 183 -5.15 10.53 15.78
CA GLY A 183 -5.01 10.07 14.40
C GLY A 183 -3.60 9.55 14.13
N CYS A 184 -3.40 8.89 13.01
CA CYS A 184 -2.11 8.34 12.63
C CYS A 184 -1.87 8.51 11.13
N ILE A 185 -0.70 9.03 10.77
CA ILE A 185 -0.24 9.05 9.38
C ILE A 185 0.60 7.80 9.13
N VAL A 186 0.21 7.00 8.14
CA VAL A 186 0.97 5.85 7.66
C VAL A 186 1.60 6.22 6.33
N VAL A 187 2.91 6.08 6.22
CA VAL A 187 3.68 6.49 5.04
C VAL A 187 4.49 5.30 4.54
N SER A 188 4.49 5.09 3.23
CA SER A 188 5.48 4.26 2.55
C SER A 188 6.31 5.12 1.62
N ALA A 189 7.63 5.03 1.67
CA ALA A 189 8.47 5.76 0.74
C ALA A 189 9.76 5.00 0.43
N GLU A 190 10.25 5.21 -0.79
CA GLU A 190 11.52 4.70 -1.28
C GLU A 190 12.24 5.77 -2.07
N GLU A 191 13.56 5.75 -1.99
CA GLU A 191 14.44 6.36 -2.98
C GLU A 191 15.27 5.27 -3.65
N ILE A 192 15.80 5.56 -4.83
CA ILE A 192 16.58 4.57 -5.58
C ILE A 192 18.06 4.98 -5.62
N ASP A 193 18.92 3.98 -5.51
CA ASP A 193 20.31 4.00 -5.95
C ASP A 193 20.59 2.80 -6.90
N TRP A 194 21.77 2.79 -7.52
CA TRP A 194 22.12 1.75 -8.49
C TRP A 194 22.20 0.37 -7.82
N LEU A 195 22.64 0.30 -6.56
CA LEU A 195 22.82 -0.95 -5.84
C LEU A 195 21.48 -1.61 -5.55
N SER A 196 20.51 -0.84 -5.05
CA SER A 196 19.16 -1.32 -4.79
C SER A 196 18.43 -1.71 -6.08
N ALA A 197 18.59 -0.91 -7.14
CA ALA A 197 17.97 -1.19 -8.43
C ALA A 197 18.51 -2.48 -9.09
N GLU A 198 19.82 -2.70 -9.05
CA GLU A 198 20.44 -3.95 -9.52
C GLU A 198 20.10 -5.12 -8.59
N GLY A 199 20.12 -4.89 -7.27
CA GLY A 199 19.72 -5.82 -6.22
C GLY A 199 18.35 -6.43 -6.48
N LEU A 200 17.35 -5.58 -6.75
CA LEU A 200 15.98 -5.98 -7.05
C LEU A 200 15.90 -6.92 -8.27
N ARG A 201 16.79 -6.72 -9.26
CA ARG A 201 16.80 -7.52 -10.50
C ARG A 201 17.38 -8.92 -10.34
N TYR A 202 18.05 -9.21 -9.22
CA TYR A 202 18.43 -10.59 -8.86
C TYR A 202 17.22 -11.43 -8.46
N TYR A 203 16.16 -10.82 -7.91
CA TYR A 203 14.90 -11.52 -7.65
C TYR A 203 14.13 -11.79 -8.96
N SER A 204 14.09 -10.80 -9.85
CA SER A 204 13.47 -10.93 -11.17
C SER A 204 14.04 -9.91 -12.15
N ARG A 205 14.54 -10.37 -13.30
CA ARG A 205 15.10 -9.49 -14.34
C ARG A 205 14.10 -8.47 -14.88
N GLY A 206 12.81 -8.76 -14.72
CA GLY A 206 11.70 -7.92 -15.13
C GLY A 206 11.39 -6.77 -14.16
N TYR A 207 11.90 -6.80 -12.93
CA TYR A 207 11.67 -5.70 -12.01
C TYR A 207 12.40 -4.43 -12.45
N VAL A 208 11.68 -3.32 -12.34
CA VAL A 208 12.17 -1.97 -12.57
C VAL A 208 11.86 -1.21 -11.29
N ALA A 209 12.90 -0.79 -10.56
CA ALA A 209 12.72 -0.09 -9.29
C ALA A 209 12.06 1.28 -9.52
N SER A 210 11.23 1.72 -8.57
CA SER A 210 10.60 3.04 -8.55
C SER A 210 10.89 3.79 -7.25
N GLU A 211 11.05 5.11 -7.32
CA GLU A 211 11.10 6.00 -6.15
C GLU A 211 9.78 6.74 -5.97
N GLY A 212 9.51 7.21 -4.77
CA GLY A 212 8.29 7.93 -4.45
C GLY A 212 7.86 7.77 -3.00
N ALA A 213 6.66 8.25 -2.70
CA ALA A 213 6.01 8.10 -1.40
C ALA A 213 4.49 8.04 -1.53
N ALA A 214 3.83 7.33 -0.63
CA ALA A 214 2.39 7.35 -0.43
C ALA A 214 2.10 7.56 1.06
N ALA A 215 1.07 8.34 1.36
CA ALA A 215 0.65 8.62 2.73
C ALA A 215 -0.86 8.46 2.87
N VAL A 216 -1.30 7.86 3.99
CA VAL A 216 -2.71 7.71 4.36
C VAL A 216 -2.89 8.16 5.79
N TYR A 217 -3.83 9.08 6.00
CA TYR A 217 -4.20 9.58 7.32
C TYR A 217 -5.44 8.85 7.84
N LEU A 218 -5.31 8.27 9.03
CA LEU A 218 -6.35 7.49 9.71
C LEU A 218 -6.79 8.20 10.98
N GLU A 219 -8.10 8.22 11.25
CA GLU A 219 -8.64 8.68 12.53
C GLU A 219 -9.96 7.96 12.85
N SER A 220 -10.35 7.99 14.13
CA SER A 220 -11.64 7.42 14.55
C SER A 220 -12.84 8.31 14.17
N ARG A 221 -12.61 9.56 13.80
CA ARG A 221 -13.66 10.49 13.41
C ARG A 221 -14.10 10.20 11.99
N SER A 222 -15.39 10.03 11.78
CA SER A 222 -15.95 9.82 10.44
C SER A 222 -16.84 11.00 10.07
N ASP A 223 -16.46 11.78 9.06
CA ASP A 223 -17.41 12.66 8.37
C ASP A 223 -18.23 11.83 7.36
N ALA A 224 -19.34 12.35 6.85
CA ALA A 224 -20.24 11.61 5.95
C ALA A 224 -19.55 11.10 4.66
N GLU A 225 -18.46 11.75 4.26
CA GLU A 225 -17.66 11.46 3.06
C GLU A 225 -16.45 10.54 3.34
N SER A 226 -16.19 10.20 4.61
CA SER A 226 -15.00 9.42 4.99
C SER A 226 -15.08 7.95 4.56
N VAL A 227 -13.94 7.40 4.10
CA VAL A 227 -13.85 6.00 3.69
C VAL A 227 -13.51 5.14 4.91
N ARG A 228 -14.45 4.30 5.35
CA ARG A 228 -14.28 3.44 6.52
C ARG A 228 -13.46 2.19 6.20
N ILE A 229 -12.51 1.87 7.07
CA ILE A 229 -11.80 0.58 7.01
C ILE A 229 -12.69 -0.48 7.65
N LEU A 230 -13.12 -1.44 6.84
CA LEU A 230 -13.98 -2.54 7.30
C LEU A 230 -13.17 -3.78 7.69
N ARG A 231 -12.07 -4.02 6.97
CA ARG A 231 -11.17 -5.15 7.18
C ARG A 231 -9.85 -4.85 6.48
N LEU A 232 -8.75 -5.29 7.08
CA LEU A 232 -7.46 -5.39 6.41
C LEU A 232 -7.26 -6.84 5.93
N PRO A 233 -6.81 -7.04 4.68
CA PRO A 233 -6.37 -8.35 4.23
C PRO A 233 -5.03 -8.70 4.88
N ASP A 234 -4.67 -9.99 4.85
CA ASP A 234 -3.30 -10.38 5.16
C ASP A 234 -2.33 -9.75 4.15
N PRO A 235 -1.14 -9.31 4.59
CA PRO A 235 -0.13 -8.75 3.71
C PRO A 235 0.34 -9.81 2.69
N VAL A 236 0.11 -9.56 1.40
CA VAL A 236 0.55 -10.43 0.30
C VAL A 236 1.40 -9.62 -0.68
N SER A 237 2.65 -10.05 -0.90
CA SER A 237 3.54 -9.37 -1.85
C SER A 237 3.06 -9.59 -3.28
N LEU A 238 2.84 -8.48 -4.00
CA LEU A 238 2.43 -8.46 -5.40
C LEU A 238 3.62 -8.53 -6.37
N SER A 239 4.65 -9.27 -5.99
CA SER A 239 5.85 -9.50 -6.79
C SER A 239 5.54 -10.20 -8.12
N PHE A 240 5.33 -9.46 -9.23
CA PHE A 240 5.03 -10.01 -10.56
C PHE A 240 6.28 -10.39 -11.37
N THR A 241 6.35 -11.61 -11.87
CA THR A 241 7.20 -11.91 -13.04
C THR A 241 6.68 -11.18 -14.28
N VAL A 242 7.45 -10.23 -14.81
CA VAL A 242 7.24 -9.67 -16.15
C VAL A 242 7.26 -10.82 -17.16
N GLY A 243 6.10 -11.10 -17.77
CA GLY A 243 5.92 -12.18 -18.75
C GLY A 243 4.63 -12.99 -18.54
N SER A 244 4.10 -13.04 -17.32
CA SER A 244 2.77 -13.62 -17.03
C SER A 244 1.68 -12.58 -17.33
N LYS A 245 0.80 -12.83 -18.31
CA LYS A 245 -0.40 -12.01 -18.53
C LYS A 245 -1.17 -11.87 -17.19
N PRO A 246 -1.61 -10.67 -16.79
CA PRO A 246 -2.44 -10.53 -15.60
C PRO A 246 -3.71 -11.37 -15.80
N PRO A 247 -4.07 -12.29 -14.89
CA PRO A 247 -5.24 -13.13 -15.05
C PRO A 247 -6.49 -12.28 -14.78
N LYS A 248 -6.99 -11.62 -15.82
CA LYS A 248 -8.23 -10.80 -15.77
C LYS A 248 -9.46 -11.58 -15.26
N LYS A 249 -9.43 -12.91 -15.27
CA LYS A 249 -10.56 -13.78 -14.88
C LYS A 249 -10.67 -14.03 -13.36
N SER A 250 -9.56 -14.14 -12.64
CA SER A 250 -9.56 -14.50 -11.20
C SER A 250 -9.87 -13.31 -10.29
N ALA A 251 -9.40 -12.11 -10.64
CA ALA A 251 -9.74 -10.88 -9.93
C ALA A 251 -11.25 -10.61 -10.04
N LYS A 252 -11.85 -10.84 -11.22
CA LYS A 252 -13.30 -10.69 -11.44
C LYS A 252 -14.14 -11.70 -10.66
N SER A 253 -13.70 -12.96 -10.54
CA SER A 253 -14.42 -13.97 -9.77
C SER A 253 -14.35 -13.77 -8.26
N LEU A 254 -13.21 -13.29 -7.73
CA LEU A 254 -13.08 -12.93 -6.31
C LEU A 254 -13.90 -11.67 -5.99
N LEU A 255 -13.87 -10.67 -6.89
CA LEU A 255 -14.72 -9.49 -6.82
C LEU A 255 -16.21 -9.89 -6.79
N LEU A 256 -16.65 -10.79 -7.68
CA LEU A 256 -18.02 -11.30 -7.70
C LEU A 256 -18.38 -12.08 -6.42
N ALA A 257 -17.49 -12.93 -5.90
CA ALA A 257 -17.72 -13.68 -4.66
C ALA A 257 -17.80 -12.77 -3.41
N MET A 258 -17.04 -11.67 -3.37
CA MET A 258 -17.11 -10.67 -2.30
C MET A 258 -18.32 -9.71 -2.48
N MET A 259 -18.75 -9.47 -3.71
CA MET A 259 -19.92 -8.64 -4.05
C MET A 259 -21.26 -9.38 -3.89
N GLU A 260 -21.30 -10.71 -4.03
CA GLU A 260 -22.51 -11.52 -3.88
C GLU A 260 -23.14 -11.42 -2.48
N ASN A 261 -22.40 -10.93 -1.47
CA ASN A 261 -22.85 -10.84 -0.07
C ASN A 261 -22.81 -9.44 0.58
N ALA A 262 -22.60 -8.34 -0.15
CA ALA A 262 -22.54 -7.02 0.49
C ALA A 262 -23.09 -5.86 -0.36
N PRO A 263 -24.09 -5.11 0.13
CA PRO A 263 -24.58 -3.92 -0.57
C PRO A 263 -23.54 -2.80 -0.49
N ARG A 264 -23.17 -2.25 -1.66
CA ARG A 264 -22.41 -1.00 -1.89
C ARG A 264 -21.21 -0.80 -0.95
N ARG A 265 -20.16 -1.61 -1.12
CA ARG A 265 -18.83 -1.37 -0.53
C ARG A 265 -17.81 -1.06 -1.62
N TRP A 266 -16.97 -0.06 -1.39
CA TRP A 266 -15.82 0.25 -2.22
C TRP A 266 -14.65 -0.63 -1.79
N LEU A 267 -14.02 -1.31 -2.76
CA LEU A 267 -12.87 -2.18 -2.54
C LEU A 267 -11.62 -1.43 -3.04
N LEU A 268 -10.72 -1.07 -2.12
CA LEU A 268 -9.35 -0.70 -2.48
C LEU A 268 -8.63 -2.00 -2.85
N TRP A 269 -8.45 -2.23 -4.15
CA TRP A 269 -7.83 -3.43 -4.70
C TRP A 269 -6.90 -3.03 -5.84
N SER A 270 -5.62 -3.41 -5.79
CA SER A 270 -4.84 -3.38 -7.01
C SER A 270 -5.12 -4.63 -7.84
N GLY A 271 -5.65 -4.39 -9.03
CA GLY A 271 -5.85 -5.39 -10.06
C GLY A 271 -4.55 -5.95 -10.65
N SER A 272 -3.96 -6.95 -9.99
CA SER A 272 -2.88 -7.73 -10.60
C SER A 272 -2.71 -9.07 -9.83
N LEU A 273 -3.06 -10.17 -10.52
CA LEU A 273 -3.18 -11.58 -10.05
C LEU A 273 -4.45 -11.94 -9.26
N GLY A 274 -5.05 -13.12 -9.41
CA GLY A 274 -4.58 -14.25 -10.21
C GLY A 274 -4.96 -15.61 -9.64
N SER A 275 -5.17 -15.70 -8.34
CA SER A 275 -5.22 -16.98 -7.64
C SER A 275 -6.33 -16.98 -6.58
N PRO A 276 -7.27 -17.94 -6.62
CA PRO A 276 -8.13 -18.23 -5.49
C PRO A 276 -7.32 -19.07 -4.50
N ARG A 277 -7.00 -18.51 -3.33
CA ARG A 277 -6.76 -19.32 -2.14
C ARG A 277 -7.85 -19.02 -1.15
N ASN A 278 -8.61 -20.06 -0.82
CA ASN A 278 -9.66 -20.02 0.18
C ASN A 278 -9.00 -19.91 1.56
N ASP A 279 -9.16 -18.76 2.21
CA ASP A 279 -8.90 -18.62 3.64
C ASP A 279 -10.19 -18.91 4.41
N TYR A 280 -10.48 -20.21 4.56
CA TYR A 280 -11.33 -20.71 5.63
C TYR A 280 -10.48 -21.63 6.51
N VAL A 281 -9.91 -21.07 7.58
CA VAL A 281 -9.42 -21.86 8.72
C VAL A 281 -10.59 -21.99 9.69
N GLY A 282 -11.50 -22.92 9.38
CA GLY A 282 -12.68 -23.18 10.20
C GLY A 282 -13.62 -24.15 9.50
N GLU A 283 -13.50 -25.43 9.85
CA GLU A 283 -14.43 -26.53 9.56
C GLU A 283 -14.81 -26.80 8.09
N LEU A 284 -14.07 -27.69 7.41
CA LEU A 284 -14.68 -28.79 6.63
C LEU A 284 -13.65 -29.86 6.20
N VAL A 285 -13.16 -30.67 7.14
CA VAL A 285 -12.71 -32.02 6.80
C VAL A 285 -13.94 -32.91 6.89
N ARG A 286 -14.56 -33.19 5.73
CA ARG A 286 -15.41 -34.37 5.41
C ARG A 286 -16.45 -34.02 4.33
N SER A 287 -16.03 -33.95 3.06
CA SER A 287 -16.84 -34.41 1.91
C SER A 287 -16.26 -33.93 0.58
N THR A 288 -15.14 -34.52 0.13
CA THR A 288 -14.82 -34.50 -1.31
C THR A 288 -14.09 -35.78 -1.69
N LEU A 289 -14.75 -36.90 -1.42
CA LEU A 289 -14.47 -38.21 -2.00
C LEU A 289 -15.80 -38.80 -2.49
N VAL A 290 -16.32 -38.22 -3.57
CA VAL A 290 -17.35 -38.82 -4.44
C VAL A 290 -16.92 -38.48 -5.87
N ALA A 291 -16.02 -39.29 -6.44
CA ALA A 291 -16.36 -40.36 -7.36
C ALA A 291 -16.93 -39.84 -8.69
N THR A 292 -16.01 -39.51 -9.60
CA THR A 292 -16.18 -39.70 -11.04
C THR A 292 -16.53 -41.16 -11.30
N LYS A 293 -17.74 -41.43 -11.82
CA LYS A 293 -17.99 -42.67 -12.57
C LYS A 293 -19.17 -42.56 -13.54
N ALA A 294 -18.83 -42.30 -14.80
CA ALA A 294 -19.37 -42.95 -16.00
C ALA A 294 -18.34 -42.59 -17.11
N ALA A 295 -17.53 -43.48 -17.68
CA ALA A 295 -17.83 -44.82 -18.20
C ALA A 295 -16.57 -45.72 -18.19
N GLY A 296 -16.76 -47.05 -18.22
CA GLY A 296 -15.72 -48.01 -18.62
C GLY A 296 -15.32 -49.11 -17.61
N ARG A 297 -16.14 -50.18 -17.56
CA ARG A 297 -15.82 -51.61 -17.29
C ARG A 297 -14.42 -52.02 -16.75
N ARG A 298 -14.41 -52.61 -15.52
CA ARG A 298 -14.11 -54.02 -15.12
C ARG A 298 -13.24 -54.17 -13.85
N ASN A 299 -13.80 -54.98 -12.93
CA ASN A 299 -13.23 -55.85 -11.88
C ASN A 299 -12.24 -55.33 -10.82
N GLY A 300 -12.66 -55.45 -9.55
CA GLY A 300 -11.79 -55.48 -8.37
C GLY A 300 -12.56 -55.23 -7.07
N ARG A 301 -12.70 -56.24 -6.22
CA ARG A 301 -13.38 -56.21 -4.91
C ARG A 301 -12.59 -55.38 -3.88
N LEU A 302 -13.25 -54.75 -2.90
CA LEU A 302 -13.16 -55.04 -1.43
C LEU A 302 -13.63 -53.86 -0.52
N HIS A 303 -14.55 -54.21 0.38
CA HIS A 303 -14.93 -53.74 1.74
C HIS A 303 -15.22 -52.27 2.15
N ARG A 304 -16.40 -52.13 2.84
CA ARG A 304 -16.91 -51.02 3.67
C ARG A 304 -16.47 -51.14 5.14
N PRO A 305 -16.49 -50.04 5.93
CA PRO A 305 -17.56 -49.78 6.94
C PRO A 305 -17.86 -48.27 7.10
N ALA A 306 -18.77 -47.69 7.88
CA ALA A 306 -20.08 -47.99 8.50
C ALA A 306 -20.69 -46.62 8.89
N ASN A 307 -22.03 -46.54 9.00
CA ASN A 307 -22.85 -45.35 9.22
C ASN A 307 -22.76 -44.71 10.62
N CYS A 308 -22.96 -43.38 10.69
CA CYS A 308 -23.76 -42.64 11.69
C CYS A 308 -23.88 -41.19 11.18
N GLY A 309 -25.02 -40.50 10.97
CA GLY A 309 -26.37 -40.65 11.48
C GLY A 309 -26.75 -39.42 12.30
N CYS A 310 -27.18 -38.30 11.66
CA CYS A 310 -28.23 -37.39 12.17
C CYS A 310 -28.53 -36.24 11.18
N ARG A 311 -29.84 -35.99 10.98
CA ARG A 311 -30.45 -34.99 10.09
C ARG A 311 -30.91 -33.77 10.90
N GLY A 312 -30.82 -32.58 10.31
CA GLY A 312 -31.58 -31.40 10.73
C GLY A 312 -31.81 -30.49 9.52
N ARG A 313 -33.07 -30.28 9.13
CA ARG A 313 -33.51 -29.35 8.06
C ARG A 313 -33.77 -27.98 8.67
N PHE A 314 -33.43 -26.91 7.96
CA PHE A 314 -34.10 -25.62 8.05
C PHE A 314 -34.28 -25.02 6.65
N GLU A 315 -35.54 -24.76 6.28
CA GLU A 315 -35.98 -24.01 5.11
C GLU A 315 -35.97 -22.50 5.41
N ILE A 316 -35.58 -21.67 4.45
CA ILE A 316 -35.85 -20.22 4.47
C ILE A 316 -36.64 -19.86 3.21
N ARG A 317 -37.79 -19.21 3.41
CA ARG A 317 -38.72 -18.71 2.39
C ARG A 317 -38.25 -17.36 1.84
N GLU A 318 -38.28 -17.20 0.52
CA GLU A 318 -38.22 -15.91 -0.19
C GLU A 318 -39.51 -15.10 -0.01
N ILE A 319 -39.38 -13.77 0.15
CA ILE A 319 -40.46 -12.81 -0.10
C ILE A 319 -39.92 -11.67 -0.98
N SER A 320 -40.72 -11.37 -2.00
CA SER A 320 -40.48 -10.57 -3.21
C SER A 320 -40.36 -9.06 -3.02
N ALA A 321 -39.72 -8.42 -4.00
CA ALA A 321 -39.59 -6.98 -4.21
C ALA A 321 -40.78 -6.34 -4.98
N SER A 322 -41.07 -5.09 -4.64
CA SER A 322 -41.78 -4.06 -5.44
C SER A 322 -41.46 -2.71 -4.76
N GLY A 323 -41.18 -1.56 -5.37
CA GLY A 323 -41.18 -1.00 -6.72
C GLY A 323 -41.21 0.54 -6.57
N CYS A 324 -40.90 1.30 -7.65
CA CYS A 324 -41.02 2.78 -7.80
C CYS A 324 -39.83 3.60 -7.22
N GLY A 325 -39.16 4.55 -7.90
CA GLY A 325 -39.39 5.28 -9.15
C GLY A 325 -39.39 6.79 -8.89
N ARG A 326 -38.32 7.53 -9.24
CA ARG A 326 -38.32 8.94 -9.72
C ARG A 326 -36.89 9.50 -9.94
N SER A 327 -36.77 10.30 -11.00
CA SER A 327 -35.61 11.09 -11.43
C SER A 327 -35.45 12.38 -10.61
N TRP A 328 -34.25 12.98 -10.60
CA TRP A 328 -33.95 14.40 -10.93
C TRP A 328 -32.48 14.78 -10.59
N ARG A 329 -31.86 15.51 -11.54
CA ARG A 329 -30.70 16.44 -11.51
C ARG A 329 -29.29 15.91 -11.23
N LYS A 330 -28.44 16.20 -12.24
CA LYS A 330 -26.98 16.18 -12.22
C LYS A 330 -26.45 17.26 -11.28
N SER A 331 -25.64 16.84 -10.31
CA SER A 331 -24.60 17.63 -9.68
C SER A 331 -23.44 16.67 -9.42
N ALA A 332 -22.27 16.97 -9.98
CA ALA A 332 -21.05 16.21 -9.72
C ALA A 332 -20.76 16.25 -8.21
N SER A 333 -20.68 15.07 -7.60
CA SER A 333 -20.36 14.88 -6.19
C SER A 333 -19.26 13.82 -6.08
N CYS A 334 -18.50 13.86 -4.98
CA CYS A 334 -17.36 12.99 -4.61
C CYS A 334 -17.46 11.50 -4.96
N GLY A 335 -18.66 10.96 -5.24
CA GLY A 335 -18.85 9.57 -5.64
C GLY A 335 -18.19 9.16 -6.96
N ASP A 336 -17.80 10.10 -7.83
CA ASP A 336 -17.09 9.78 -9.07
C ASP A 336 -15.60 9.45 -8.85
N LEU A 337 -15.00 9.88 -7.72
CA LEU A 337 -13.60 9.57 -7.36
C LEU A 337 -13.37 8.11 -6.93
N ALA A 338 -14.40 7.42 -6.47
CA ALA A 338 -14.26 6.09 -5.87
C ALA A 338 -14.23 4.94 -6.91
N ARG A 339 -14.45 5.24 -8.21
CA ARG A 339 -14.36 4.24 -9.29
C ARG A 339 -12.92 3.83 -9.65
N CYS A 340 -11.91 4.61 -9.28
CA CYS A 340 -10.58 4.48 -9.86
C CYS A 340 -9.54 3.78 -8.96
N LEU A 341 -9.85 3.53 -7.68
CA LEU A 341 -8.95 2.86 -6.72
C LEU A 341 -8.85 1.32 -6.89
N ALA A 342 -9.27 0.78 -8.04
CA ALA A 342 -9.32 -0.66 -8.34
C ALA A 342 -8.22 -1.15 -9.31
N LEU A 343 -7.31 -0.26 -9.75
CA LEU A 343 -6.32 -0.54 -10.80
C LEU A 343 -4.98 0.13 -10.47
N GLY A 344 -4.04 -0.57 -9.84
CA GLY A 344 -2.63 -0.14 -9.83
C GLY A 344 -1.89 -0.31 -8.50
N PHE A 345 -1.18 -1.41 -8.40
CA PHE A 345 -0.02 -1.80 -7.56
C PHE A 345 0.55 -3.08 -8.17
#